data_AF-A0A8C9L9U4-F1
#
_entry.id   AF-A0A8C9L9U4-F1
#
_cell.length_a   1.000
_cell.length_b   1.000
_cell.length_c   1.000
_cell.angle_alpha   90.00
_cell.angle_beta   90.00
_cell.angle_gamma   90.00
#
_symmetry.space_group_name_H-M   'P 1'
#
loop_
_entity.id
_entity.type
_entity.pdbx_description
1 polymer ?
#
loop_
_entity_poly.entity_id
_entity_poly.type
_entity_poly.pdbx_seq_one_letter_code
_entity_poly.pdbx_strand_id
1 'polypeptide(L)'
;ATSDAILSDCPSAEFYFKCGAHPTTDSETSVALNLVTTNSRGITCITCTDIRSPVLVFQCIHRHVICLDCFHLYCVTMLNDRQFIYDPDLGYSLPCVGKL
;
A
#
# COMPACT_ATOMS: atom_id res chain seq x y z
N ALA A 1 -36.41 -27.96 -20.84
CA ALA A 1 -36.32 -28.43 -19.45
C ALA A 1 -34.88 -28.90 -19.22
N THR A 2 -34.03 -27.96 -18.81
CA THR A 2 -33.53 -27.75 -17.43
C THR A 2 -32.26 -28.56 -17.16
N SER A 3 -31.13 -27.88 -17.20
CA SER A 3 -29.97 -28.21 -16.36
C SER A 3 -29.10 -26.97 -16.13
N ASP A 4 -29.72 -25.85 -15.73
CA ASP A 4 -29.07 -24.67 -15.16
C ASP A 4 -29.10 -24.74 -13.62
N ALA A 5 -28.55 -25.79 -13.04
CA ALA A 5 -28.39 -25.87 -11.59
C ALA A 5 -27.24 -26.82 -11.25
N ILE A 6 -26.07 -26.24 -10.97
CA ILE A 6 -25.15 -26.49 -9.84
C ILE A 6 -23.88 -25.68 -10.18
N LEU A 7 -23.97 -24.35 -10.05
CA LEU A 7 -22.81 -23.60 -9.57
C LEU A 7 -22.93 -23.72 -8.06
N SER A 8 -22.23 -24.72 -7.52
CA SER A 8 -22.03 -24.85 -6.08
C SER A 8 -21.47 -23.53 -5.59
N ASP A 9 -22.27 -22.79 -4.82
CA ASP A 9 -21.82 -21.63 -4.07
C ASP A 9 -20.87 -22.14 -2.99
N CYS A 10 -19.61 -22.36 -3.39
CA CYS A 10 -18.54 -22.77 -2.51
C CYS A 10 -18.16 -21.51 -1.72
N PRO A 11 -18.40 -21.45 -0.39
CA PRO A 11 -18.11 -20.25 0.37
C PRO A 11 -16.60 -19.98 0.32
N SER A 12 -16.22 -18.86 -0.30
CA SER A 12 -14.86 -18.37 -0.31
C SER A 12 -14.51 -17.77 1.05
N ALA A 13 -13.28 -17.98 1.53
CA ALA A 13 -12.80 -17.30 2.72
C ALA A 13 -12.55 -15.81 2.42
N GLU A 14 -13.07 -14.93 3.27
CA GLU A 14 -12.78 -13.49 3.25
C GLU A 14 -11.81 -13.15 4.38
N PHE A 15 -10.76 -12.40 4.06
CA PHE A 15 -9.73 -12.02 5.01
C PHE A 15 -9.83 -10.53 5.34
N TYR A 16 -9.69 -10.21 6.61
CA TYR A 16 -9.65 -8.83 7.10
C TYR A 16 -8.50 -8.66 8.11
N PHE A 17 -8.14 -7.41 8.37
CA PHE A 17 -7.08 -7.06 9.31
C PHE A 17 -7.66 -6.27 10.48
N LYS A 18 -6.98 -6.37 11.63
CA LYS A 18 -7.26 -5.57 12.83
C LYS A 18 -5.97 -4.92 13.31
N CYS A 19 -6.09 -3.80 14.02
CA CYS A 19 -4.95 -3.19 14.68
C CYS A 19 -4.43 -4.09 15.82
N GLY A 20 -3.14 -4.42 15.80
CA GLY A 20 -2.51 -5.23 16.86
C GLY A 20 -2.01 -4.43 18.07
N ALA A 21 -2.16 -3.09 18.06
CA ALA A 21 -1.58 -2.21 19.08
C ALA A 21 -2.51 -1.94 20.28
N HIS A 22 -3.77 -2.33 20.19
CA HIS A 22 -4.77 -2.14 21.25
C HIS A 22 -5.82 -3.26 21.22
N PRO A 23 -6.57 -3.46 22.31
CA PRO A 23 -7.74 -4.33 22.26
C PRO A 23 -8.73 -3.86 21.20
N THR A 24 -9.32 -4.80 20.46
CA THR A 24 -10.29 -4.53 19.38
C THR A 24 -11.54 -5.37 19.56
N THR A 25 -12.71 -4.85 19.19
CA THR A 25 -13.96 -5.62 19.11
C THR A 25 -14.03 -6.51 17.86
N ASP A 26 -15.06 -7.34 17.75
CA ASP A 26 -15.22 -8.25 16.61
C ASP A 26 -15.53 -7.53 15.29
N SER A 27 -16.27 -6.42 15.35
CA SER A 27 -16.65 -5.62 14.19
C SER A 27 -15.56 -4.63 13.74
N GLU A 28 -14.53 -4.42 14.54
CA GLU A 28 -13.42 -3.53 14.18
C GLU A 28 -12.54 -4.17 13.11
N THR A 29 -12.35 -3.44 12.01
CA THR A 29 -11.44 -3.80 10.93
C THR A 29 -10.51 -2.63 10.61
N SER A 30 -9.37 -2.93 9.99
CA SER A 30 -8.36 -1.95 9.61
C SER A 30 -7.90 -2.19 8.18
N VAL A 31 -7.61 -1.12 7.46
CA VAL A 31 -7.09 -1.20 6.09
C VAL A 31 -5.66 -1.70 6.12
N ALA A 32 -5.36 -2.73 5.33
CA ALA A 32 -3.99 -3.19 5.14
C ALA A 32 -3.22 -2.24 4.20
N LEU A 33 -2.14 -1.67 4.70
CA LEU A 33 -1.23 -0.86 3.90
C LEU A 33 -0.25 -1.77 3.14
N ASN A 34 -0.73 -2.39 2.06
CA ASN A 34 -0.04 -3.48 1.34
C ASN A 34 1.33 -3.11 0.76
N LEU A 35 1.64 -1.81 0.61
CA LEU A 35 2.93 -1.33 0.10
C LEU A 35 3.98 -1.15 1.20
N VAL A 36 3.57 -1.14 2.47
CA VAL A 36 4.46 -0.98 3.61
C VAL A 36 4.97 -2.36 4.03
N THR A 37 6.28 -2.53 4.06
CA THR A 37 6.93 -3.80 4.41
C THR A 37 8.08 -3.59 5.39
N THR A 38 8.37 -4.61 6.19
CA THR A 38 9.58 -4.65 7.01
C THR A 38 10.82 -4.73 6.11
N ASN A 39 11.84 -3.92 6.39
CA ASN A 39 13.07 -3.88 5.60
C ASN A 39 14.11 -4.90 6.09
N SER A 40 13.75 -6.19 6.02
CA SER A 40 14.63 -7.28 6.50
C SER A 40 15.93 -7.42 5.71
N ARG A 41 15.97 -6.88 4.48
CA ARG A 41 17.12 -6.91 3.57
C ARG A 41 18.05 -5.70 3.70
N GLY A 42 17.72 -4.74 4.57
CA GLY A 42 18.54 -3.53 4.75
C GLY A 42 18.67 -2.68 3.49
N ILE A 43 17.63 -2.60 2.65
CA ILE A 43 17.63 -1.81 1.43
C ILE A 43 17.63 -0.32 1.80
N THR A 44 18.50 0.46 1.16
CA THR A 44 18.59 1.90 1.40
C THR A 44 17.41 2.64 0.80
N CYS A 45 16.99 3.73 1.45
CA CYS A 45 16.00 4.64 0.93
C CYS A 45 16.51 5.34 -0.34
N ILE A 46 15.70 5.40 -1.39
CA ILE A 46 16.08 6.04 -2.67
C ILE A 46 16.42 7.54 -2.53
N THR A 47 15.85 8.23 -1.54
CA THR A 47 16.05 9.68 -1.35
C THR A 47 17.16 10.00 -0.36
N CYS A 48 17.11 9.47 0.86
CA CYS A 48 18.08 9.81 1.92
C CYS A 48 19.24 8.82 2.03
N THR A 49 19.22 7.71 1.29
CA THR A 49 20.23 6.63 1.32
C THR A 49 20.39 5.89 2.65
N ASP A 50 19.63 6.26 3.69
CA ASP A 50 19.63 5.56 4.98
C ASP A 50 18.90 4.22 4.92
N ILE A 51 19.29 3.30 5.81
CA ILE A 51 18.58 2.05 6.07
C ILE A 51 17.56 2.30 7.20
N ARG A 52 16.27 2.17 6.87
CA ARG A 52 15.14 2.37 7.80
C ARG A 52 14.19 1.18 7.75
N SER A 53 13.37 0.97 8.77
CA SER A 53 12.31 -0.03 8.79
C SER A 53 11.14 0.47 9.65
N PRO A 54 9.88 0.33 9.21
CA PRO A 54 9.45 -0.20 7.90
C PRO A 54 9.73 0.76 6.73
N VAL A 55 9.56 0.27 5.51
CA VAL A 55 9.72 1.03 4.26
C VAL A 55 8.51 0.81 3.35
N LEU A 56 8.27 1.76 2.44
CA LEU A 56 7.29 1.61 1.38
C LEU A 56 7.99 1.14 0.10
N VAL A 57 7.42 0.13 -0.56
CA VAL A 57 7.91 -0.40 -1.83
C VAL A 57 6.91 -0.07 -2.94
N PHE A 58 7.33 0.78 -3.88
CA PHE A 58 6.50 1.11 -5.03
C PHE A 58 6.30 -0.10 -5.94
N GLN A 59 5.14 -0.19 -6.60
CA GLN A 59 4.81 -1.26 -7.56
C GLN A 59 5.35 -1.01 -8.99
N CYS A 60 6.35 -0.13 -9.14
CA CYS A 60 7.03 0.04 -10.42
C CYS A 60 7.95 -1.16 -10.74
N ILE A 61 8.40 -1.30 -11.99
CA ILE A 61 9.22 -2.44 -12.43
C ILE A 61 10.52 -2.61 -11.62
N HIS A 62 11.10 -1.50 -11.15
CA HIS A 62 12.32 -1.49 -10.34
C HIS A 62 12.06 -1.66 -8.84
N ARG A 63 10.79 -1.71 -8.41
CA ARG A 63 10.37 -1.82 -7.00
C ARG A 63 11.12 -0.85 -6.08
N HIS A 64 11.15 0.44 -6.46
CA HIS A 64 11.86 1.45 -5.69
C HIS A 64 11.38 1.49 -4.23
N VAL A 65 12.33 1.67 -3.32
CA VAL A 65 12.10 1.65 -1.87
C VAL A 65 12.31 3.04 -1.30
N ILE A 66 11.37 3.49 -0.46
CA ILE A 66 11.43 4.78 0.23
C ILE A 66 11.10 4.58 1.72
N CYS A 67 11.82 5.25 2.62
CA CYS A 67 11.49 5.23 4.05
C CYS A 67 10.22 6.06 4.32
N LEU A 68 9.53 5.79 5.44
CA LEU A 68 8.27 6.48 5.74
C LEU A 68 8.44 7.99 5.96
N ASP A 69 9.57 8.42 6.53
CA ASP A 69 9.88 9.83 6.75
C ASP A 69 9.99 10.58 5.41
N CYS A 70 10.74 10.02 4.45
CA CYS A 70 10.86 10.60 3.11
C CYS A 70 9.57 10.47 2.29
N PHE A 71 8.80 9.40 2.49
CA PHE A 71 7.50 9.26 1.84
C PHE A 71 6.52 10.34 2.30
N HIS A 72 6.47 10.63 3.61
CA HIS A 72 5.66 11.72 4.13
C HIS A 72 6.08 13.07 3.52
N LEU A 73 7.38 13.38 3.49
CA LEU A 73 7.88 14.60 2.87
C LEU A 73 7.51 14.68 1.38
N TYR A 74 7.68 13.59 0.64
CA TYR A 74 7.29 13.50 -0.77
C TYR A 74 5.81 13.80 -0.96
N CYS A 75 4.92 13.20 -0.16
CA CYS A 75 3.49 13.46 -0.21
C CYS A 75 3.17 14.94 0.05
N VAL A 76 3.78 15.54 1.09
CA VAL A 76 3.55 16.96 1.44
C VAL A 76 4.02 17.88 0.32
N THR A 77 5.21 17.66 -0.24
CA THR A 77 5.73 18.46 -1.36
C THR A 77 4.81 18.37 -2.57
N MET A 78 4.44 17.17 -2.99
CA MET A 78 3.57 16.97 -4.16
C MET A 78 2.16 17.53 -3.93
N LEU A 79 1.65 17.49 -2.68
CA LEU A 79 0.35 18.07 -2.35
C LEU A 79 0.40 19.61 -2.45
N ASN A 80 1.43 20.23 -1.90
CA ASN A 80 1.63 21.68 -1.95
C ASN A 80 1.78 22.17 -3.40
N ASP A 81 2.51 21.42 -4.22
CA ASP A 81 2.76 21.74 -5.63
C ASP A 81 1.61 21.29 -6.56
N ARG A 82 0.54 20.70 -6.02
CA ARG A 82 -0.63 20.17 -6.75
C ARG A 82 -0.24 19.14 -7.83
N GLN A 83 0.74 18.31 -7.54
CA GLN A 83 1.30 17.29 -8.45
C GLN A 83 0.74 15.88 -8.25
N PHE A 84 -0.36 15.74 -7.50
CA PHE A 84 -1.09 14.47 -7.45
C PHE A 84 -1.72 14.19 -8.82
N ILE A 85 -1.54 12.96 -9.30
CA ILE A 85 -2.01 12.51 -10.61
C ILE A 85 -3.36 11.82 -10.41
N TYR A 86 -4.36 12.25 -11.18
CA TYR A 86 -5.65 11.58 -11.22
C TYR A 86 -5.56 10.31 -12.08
N ASP A 87 -5.95 9.19 -11.50
CA ASP A 87 -6.14 7.91 -12.15
C ASP A 87 -7.63 7.54 -12.08
N PRO A 88 -8.27 7.11 -13.19
CA PRO A 88 -9.70 6.78 -13.20
C PRO A 88 -10.11 5.67 -12.22
N ASP A 89 -9.22 4.72 -11.94
CA ASP A 89 -9.51 3.54 -11.10
C ASP A 89 -9.04 3.75 -9.65
N LEU A 90 -7.99 4.55 -9.43
CA LEU A 90 -7.39 4.77 -8.10
C LEU A 90 -7.73 6.13 -7.48
N GLY A 91 -8.23 7.09 -8.26
CA GLY A 91 -8.40 8.48 -7.86
C GLY A 91 -7.09 9.27 -7.88
N TYR A 92 -6.94 10.28 -7.01
CA TYR A 92 -5.71 11.07 -6.93
C TYR A 92 -4.62 10.30 -6.18
N SER A 93 -3.51 10.03 -6.87
CA SER A 93 -2.40 9.25 -6.34
C SER A 93 -1.05 9.85 -6.71
N LEU A 94 0.02 9.23 -6.23
CA LEU A 94 1.40 9.63 -6.47
C LEU A 94 2.14 8.61 -7.33
N PRO A 95 2.93 9.06 -8.32
CA PRO A 95 3.82 8.17 -9.03
C PRO A 95 4.97 7.72 -8.12
N CYS A 96 5.75 6.76 -8.60
CA CYS A 96 7.01 6.43 -7.98
C CYS A 96 7.98 7.62 -8.08
N VAL A 97 8.68 7.95 -6.98
CA VAL A 97 9.66 9.05 -6.93
C VAL A 97 10.80 8.90 -7.95
N GLY A 98 11.14 7.66 -8.34
CA GLY A 98 12.14 7.39 -9.38
C GLY A 98 11.66 7.58 -10.82
N LYS A 99 10.42 8.07 -11.03
CA LYS A 99 9.92 8.50 -12.36
C LYS A 99 10.09 10.01 -12.60
N LEU A 100 10.63 10.75 -11.62
CA LEU A 100 10.98 12.16 -11.77
C LEU A 100 12.19 12.34 -12.69
#